data_AF-A0A2B7GPY7-F1
#
_entry.id   AF-A0A2B7GPY7-F1
#
_cell.length_a   1.000
_cell.length_b   1.000
_cell.length_c   1.000
_cell.angle_alpha   90.00
_cell.angle_beta   90.00
_cell.angle_gamma   90.00
#
_symmetry.space_group_name_H-M   'P 1'
#
loop_
_entity.id
_entity.type
_entity.pdbx_description
1 polymer ?
#
loop_
_entity_poly.entity_id
_entity_poly.type
_entity_poly.pdbx_seq_one_letter_code
_entity_poly.pdbx_strand_id
1 'polypeptide(L)'
;MGLGSTAKKIQGISDRAEAMYKQVQKLQQRITGLEEEMDETHDTVTRMDHQLTEQRALLLAIAEEQGLDGEEILAEAAIDEAELEDETDDSATDGETTAEATASDTPAE
;
A
#
# COMPACT_ATOMS: atom_id res chain seq x y z
N MET A 1 55.83 8.99 -3.37
CA MET A 1 54.50 8.38 -3.57
C MET A 1 53.48 9.15 -2.76
N GLY A 2 52.77 10.13 -3.35
CA GLY A 2 51.87 10.97 -2.54
C GLY A 2 50.85 11.79 -3.34
N LEU A 3 51.19 12.26 -4.55
CA LEU A 3 50.27 13.04 -5.39
C LEU A 3 49.26 12.15 -6.14
N GLY A 4 49.63 10.93 -6.51
CA GLY A 4 48.73 9.99 -7.19
C GLY A 4 47.61 9.44 -6.30
N SER A 5 47.85 9.29 -5.00
CA SER A 5 46.84 8.83 -4.04
C SER A 5 45.77 9.89 -3.74
N THR A 6 46.09 11.18 -3.80
CA THR A 6 45.13 12.28 -3.63
C THR A 6 44.27 12.45 -4.89
N ALA A 7 44.86 12.37 -6.08
CA ALA A 7 44.11 12.37 -7.34
C ALA A 7 43.10 11.21 -7.42
N LYS A 8 43.51 10.01 -7.00
CA LYS A 8 42.63 8.82 -6.97
C LYS A 8 41.49 8.94 -5.94
N LYS A 9 41.73 9.59 -4.80
CA LYS A 9 40.68 9.90 -3.81
C LYS A 9 39.67 10.92 -4.34
N ILE A 10 40.14 11.95 -5.04
CA ILE A 10 39.25 12.94 -5.68
C ILE A 10 38.40 12.26 -6.75
N GLN A 11 39.00 11.42 -7.59
CA GLN A 11 38.25 10.63 -8.58
C GLN A 11 37.19 9.72 -7.91
N GLY A 12 37.54 8.99 -6.86
CA GLY A 12 36.58 8.13 -6.16
C GLY A 12 35.43 8.90 -5.46
N ILE A 13 35.67 10.14 -5.01
CA ILE A 13 34.61 11.01 -4.50
C ILE A 13 33.69 11.44 -5.64
N SER A 14 34.24 11.80 -6.80
CA SER A 14 33.47 12.16 -7.99
C SER A 14 32.60 10.98 -8.48
N ASP A 15 33.17 9.79 -8.57
CA ASP A 15 32.45 8.58 -8.99
C ASP A 15 31.30 8.26 -8.02
N ARG A 16 31.53 8.42 -6.71
CA ARG A 16 30.51 8.21 -5.68
C ARG A 16 29.43 9.29 -5.72
N ALA A 17 29.81 10.55 -5.98
CA ALA A 17 28.87 11.65 -6.15
C ALA A 17 27.97 11.44 -7.38
N GLU A 18 28.54 10.95 -8.49
CA GLU A 18 27.78 10.60 -9.69
C GLU A 18 26.79 9.45 -9.42
N ALA A 19 27.21 8.41 -8.71
CA ALA A 19 26.34 7.31 -8.33
C ALA A 19 25.18 7.77 -7.43
N MET A 20 25.47 8.62 -6.45
CA MET A 20 24.45 9.22 -5.58
C MET A 20 23.48 10.10 -6.38
N TYR A 21 23.98 10.91 -7.29
CA TYR A 21 23.13 11.75 -8.16
C TYR A 21 22.17 10.90 -9.00
N LYS A 22 22.66 9.82 -9.62
CA LYS A 22 21.81 8.87 -10.36
C LYS A 22 20.77 8.20 -9.46
N GLN A 23 21.13 7.87 -8.23
CA GLN A 23 20.20 7.26 -7.27
C GLN A 23 19.10 8.24 -6.85
N VAL A 24 19.44 9.51 -6.61
CA VAL A 24 18.47 10.57 -6.29
C VAL A 24 17.52 10.80 -7.48
N GLN A 25 18.03 10.83 -8.71
CA GLN A 25 17.19 10.96 -9.90
C GLN A 25 16.20 9.79 -10.03
N LYS A 26 16.65 8.55 -9.83
CA LYS A 26 15.77 7.37 -9.87
C LYS A 26 14.72 7.42 -8.76
N LEU A 27 15.10 7.88 -7.57
CA LEU A 27 14.16 8.06 -6.46
C LEU A 27 13.11 9.12 -6.79
N GLN A 28 13.53 10.27 -7.33
CA GLN A 28 12.61 11.31 -7.77
C GLN A 28 11.61 10.78 -8.80
N GLN A 29 12.10 10.07 -9.82
CA GLN A 29 11.23 9.49 -10.84
C GLN A 29 10.22 8.49 -10.25
N ARG A 30 10.64 7.68 -9.28
CA ARG A 30 9.75 6.75 -8.58
C ARG A 30 8.70 7.47 -7.74
N ILE A 31 9.07 8.56 -7.07
CA ILE A 31 8.13 9.36 -6.27
C ILE A 31 7.08 9.99 -7.19
N THR A 32 7.51 10.62 -8.30
CA THR A 32 6.57 11.20 -9.26
C THR A 32 5.61 10.15 -9.83
N GLY A 33 6.12 8.96 -10.19
CA GLY A 33 5.24 7.88 -10.64
C GLY A 33 4.24 7.41 -9.57
N LEU A 34 4.67 7.36 -8.30
CA LEU A 34 3.77 7.01 -7.20
C LEU A 34 2.71 8.09 -6.95
N GLU A 35 3.07 9.37 -7.08
CA GLU A 35 2.14 10.49 -6.97
C GLU A 35 1.08 10.41 -8.08
N GLU A 36 1.49 10.16 -9.32
CA GLU A 36 0.56 9.98 -10.45
C GLU A 36 -0.39 8.78 -10.23
N GLU A 37 0.13 7.63 -9.79
CA GLU A 37 -0.68 6.45 -9.49
C GLU A 37 -1.65 6.69 -8.31
N MET A 38 -1.23 7.46 -7.31
CA MET A 38 -2.09 7.84 -6.17
C MET A 38 -3.24 8.73 -6.64
N ASP A 39 -2.97 9.72 -7.49
CA ASP A 39 -3.99 10.61 -8.05
C ASP A 39 -5.01 9.80 -8.88
N GLU A 40 -4.56 8.89 -9.74
CA GLU A 40 -5.44 8.00 -10.52
C GLU A 40 -6.28 7.08 -9.62
N THR A 41 -5.68 6.57 -8.54
CA THR A 41 -6.39 5.75 -7.55
C THR A 41 -7.44 6.57 -6.83
N HIS A 42 -7.12 7.80 -6.42
CA HIS A 42 -8.05 8.70 -5.76
C HIS A 42 -9.26 9.03 -6.65
N ASP A 43 -9.02 9.35 -7.91
CA ASP A 43 -10.08 9.59 -8.89
C ASP A 43 -10.96 8.35 -9.09
N THR A 44 -10.34 7.17 -9.13
CA THR A 44 -11.05 5.90 -9.24
C THR A 44 -11.94 5.64 -8.03
N VAL A 45 -11.41 5.78 -6.82
CA VAL A 45 -12.17 5.62 -5.56
C VAL A 45 -13.32 6.62 -5.50
N THR A 46 -13.07 7.89 -5.80
CA THR A 46 -14.11 8.93 -5.80
C THR A 46 -15.26 8.59 -6.75
N ARG A 47 -14.94 8.09 -7.94
CA ARG A 47 -15.95 7.63 -8.91
C ARG A 47 -16.71 6.40 -8.39
N MET A 48 -16.03 5.45 -7.76
CA MET A 48 -16.65 4.26 -7.19
C MET A 48 -17.60 4.62 -6.05
N ASP A 49 -17.19 5.51 -5.14
CA ASP A 49 -18.05 6.00 -4.04
C ASP A 49 -19.34 6.65 -4.55
N HIS A 50 -19.21 7.45 -5.62
CA HIS A 50 -20.38 8.04 -6.27
C HIS A 50 -21.32 6.97 -6.84
N GLN A 51 -20.79 6.01 -7.60
CA GLN A 51 -21.58 4.92 -8.18
C GLN A 51 -22.23 4.03 -7.11
N LEU A 52 -21.52 3.73 -6.01
CA LEU A 52 -22.07 2.96 -4.90
C LEU A 52 -23.20 3.71 -4.20
N THR A 53 -23.08 5.03 -4.03
CA THR A 53 -24.14 5.87 -3.47
C THR A 53 -25.39 5.83 -4.36
N GLU A 54 -25.23 5.95 -5.67
CA GLU A 54 -26.35 5.85 -6.64
C GLU A 54 -27.00 4.47 -6.60
N GLN A 55 -26.21 3.40 -6.57
CA GLN A 55 -26.70 2.03 -6.48
C GLN A 55 -27.44 1.78 -5.17
N ARG A 56 -26.93 2.28 -4.04
CA ARG A 56 -27.60 2.20 -2.74
C ARG A 56 -28.96 2.91 -2.80
N ALA A 57 -29.02 4.11 -3.37
CA ALA A 57 -30.28 4.84 -3.51
C ALA A 57 -31.29 4.07 -4.38
N LEU A 58 -30.83 3.45 -5.47
CA LEU A 58 -31.68 2.62 -6.33
C LEU A 58 -32.20 1.37 -5.59
N LEU A 59 -31.34 0.67 -4.84
CA LEU A 59 -31.72 -0.50 -4.06
C LEU A 59 -32.74 -0.16 -2.97
N LEU A 60 -32.57 0.98 -2.29
CA LEU A 60 -33.54 1.47 -1.30
C LEU A 60 -34.90 1.78 -1.94
N ALA A 61 -34.92 2.40 -3.11
CA ALA A 61 -36.16 2.66 -3.85
C ALA A 61 -36.88 1.35 -4.25
N ILE A 62 -36.12 0.34 -4.67
CA ILE A 62 -36.67 -1.00 -4.98
C ILE A 62 -37.18 -1.69 -3.70
N ALA A 63 -36.45 -1.59 -2.59
CA ALA A 63 -36.87 -2.16 -1.31
C ALA A 63 -38.20 -1.55 -0.85
N GLU A 64 -38.34 -0.23 -0.94
CA GLU A 64 -39.59 0.48 -0.63
C GLU A 64 -40.76 0.00 -1.51
N GLU A 65 -40.53 -0.18 -2.82
CA GLU A 65 -41.54 -0.72 -3.74
C GLU A 65 -41.99 -2.14 -3.36
N GLN A 66 -41.08 -2.95 -2.81
CA GLN A 66 -41.36 -4.32 -2.36
C GLN A 66 -41.90 -4.38 -0.92
N GLY A 67 -42.04 -3.24 -0.24
CA GLY A 67 -42.49 -3.17 1.15
C GLY A 67 -41.48 -3.67 2.17
N LEU A 68 -40.19 -3.60 1.84
CA LEU A 68 -39.07 -3.92 2.73
C LEU A 68 -38.51 -2.63 3.34
N ASP A 69 -38.15 -2.65 4.62
CA ASP A 69 -37.40 -1.56 5.26
C ASP A 69 -35.91 -1.71 4.92
N GLY A 70 -35.49 -1.06 3.84
CA GLY A 70 -34.10 -1.10 3.39
C GLY A 70 -33.12 -0.41 4.35
N GLU A 71 -33.57 0.53 5.19
CA GLU A 71 -32.71 1.18 6.18
C GLU A 71 -32.43 0.24 7.36
N GLU A 72 -33.44 -0.50 7.82
CA GLU A 72 -33.29 -1.53 8.85
C GLU A 72 -32.30 -2.63 8.40
N ILE A 73 -32.46 -3.15 7.18
CA ILE A 73 -31.57 -4.19 6.62
C ILE A 73 -30.11 -3.71 6.55
N LEU A 74 -29.88 -2.45 6.15
CA LEU A 74 -28.53 -1.90 6.08
C LEU A 74 -27.92 -1.66 7.46
N ALA A 75 -28.74 -1.34 8.47
CA ALA A 75 -28.28 -1.19 9.84
C ALA A 75 -27.87 -2.55 10.44
N GLU A 76 -28.66 -3.60 10.21
CA GLU A 76 -28.34 -4.97 10.64
C GLU A 76 -27.04 -5.46 10.00
N ALA A 77 -26.89 -5.28 8.68
CA ALA A 77 -25.66 -5.65 7.98
C ALA A 77 -24.41 -4.90 8.50
N ALA A 78 -24.55 -3.64 8.93
CA ALA A 78 -23.44 -2.89 9.51
C ALA A 78 -23.05 -3.36 10.92
N ILE A 79 -24.00 -3.92 11.68
CA ILE A 79 -23.74 -4.55 12.97
C ILE A 79 -23.01 -5.88 12.75
N ASP A 80 -23.52 -6.73 11.83
CA ASP A 80 -22.90 -8.01 11.51
C ASP A 80 -21.43 -7.85 11.09
N GLU A 81 -21.11 -6.84 10.27
CA GLU A 81 -19.73 -6.54 9.87
C GLU A 81 -18.85 -6.14 11.07
N ALA A 82 -19.35 -5.26 11.95
CA ALA A 82 -18.62 -4.83 13.13
C ALA A 82 -18.37 -5.98 14.12
N GLU A 83 -19.34 -6.89 14.28
CA GLU A 83 -19.17 -8.09 15.11
C GLU A 83 -18.12 -9.05 14.53
N LEU A 84 -18.07 -9.20 13.20
CA LEU A 84 -17.02 -10.00 12.53
C LEU A 84 -15.62 -9.39 12.72
N GLU A 85 -15.49 -8.06 12.66
CA GLU A 85 -14.21 -7.38 12.90
C GLU A 85 -13.72 -7.62 14.34
N ASP A 86 -14.59 -7.48 15.34
CA ASP A 86 -14.27 -7.72 16.76
C ASP A 86 -13.85 -9.19 17.03
N GLU A 87 -14.47 -10.17 16.36
CA GLU A 87 -14.08 -11.59 16.48
C GLU A 87 -12.69 -11.89 15.89
N THR A 88 -12.23 -11.11 14.91
CA THR A 88 -10.91 -11.31 14.29
C THR A 88 -9.76 -10.71 15.09
N ASP A 89 -10.00 -9.66 15.89
CA ASP A 89 -8.95 -9.00 16.70
C ASP A 89 -8.59 -9.83 17.95
N ASP A 90 -9.51 -10.65 18.47
CA ASP A 90 -9.25 -11.52 19.65
C ASP A 90 -8.41 -12.78 19.30
N SER A 91 -8.19 -13.06 18.01
CA SER A 91 -7.44 -14.24 17.53
C SER A 91 -5.96 -13.95 17.20
N ALA A 92 -5.52 -12.67 17.25
CA ALA A 92 -4.15 -12.28 16.91
C ALA A 92 -3.15 -12.33 18.10
N THR A 93 -3.59 -12.76 19.29
CA THR A 93 -2.80 -12.67 20.53
C THR A 93 -2.27 -14.00 21.08
N ASP A 94 -1.93 -14.98 20.24
CA ASP A 94 -1.08 -16.11 20.66
C ASP A 94 0.13 -16.23 19.73
N GLY A 95 1.24 -15.66 20.19
CA GLY A 95 2.48 -15.58 19.44
C GLY A 95 3.32 -16.85 19.52
N GLU A 96 4.00 -17.18 18.42
CA GLU A 96 5.39 -17.62 18.51
C GLU A 96 6.20 -17.07 17.33
N THR A 97 6.95 -16.01 17.63
CA THR A 97 8.03 -15.51 16.80
C THR A 97 9.23 -16.44 16.97
N THR A 98 9.54 -17.26 15.97
CA THR A 98 10.93 -17.68 15.71
C THR A 98 11.21 -17.50 14.23
N ALA A 99 11.71 -16.31 13.90
CA ALA A 99 12.39 -16.04 12.65
C ALA A 99 13.79 -16.67 12.71
N GLU A 100 13.97 -17.85 12.13
CA GLU A 100 15.31 -18.35 11.82
C GLU A 100 15.70 -17.91 10.40
N ALA A 101 16.73 -17.07 10.36
CA ALA A 101 17.22 -16.36 9.21
C ALA A 101 17.72 -17.31 8.10
N THR A 102 17.32 -16.99 6.86
CA THR A 102 17.96 -17.51 5.66
C THR A 102 19.33 -16.83 5.47
N ALA A 103 20.39 -17.62 5.25
CA ALA A 103 21.43 -17.41 4.24
C ALA A 103 22.74 -18.16 4.56
N SER A 104 23.05 -19.20 3.78
CA SER A 104 24.33 -19.23 3.04
C SER A 104 24.34 -20.35 2.01
N ASP A 105 24.25 -19.92 0.76
CA ASP A 105 24.69 -20.54 -0.47
C ASP A 105 26.08 -21.21 -0.37
N THR A 106 26.24 -22.44 -0.86
CA THR A 106 27.52 -23.00 -1.35
C THR A 106 27.22 -24.18 -2.29
N PRO A 107 27.54 -24.09 -3.60
CA PRO A 107 27.59 -25.24 -4.49
C PRO A 107 28.92 -25.97 -4.31
N ALA A 108 28.87 -27.27 -4.03
CA ALA A 108 30.04 -28.13 -3.94
C ALA A 108 30.57 -28.48 -5.34
N GLU A 109 31.91 -28.44 -5.45
CA GLU A 109 32.76 -28.89 -6.56
C GLU A 109 32.63 -30.39 -6.85
#